data_AF-A0AAD5Z9U7-F1
#
_entry.id   AF-A0AAD5Z9U7-F1
#
_cell.length_a   1.000
_cell.length_b   1.000
_cell.length_c   1.000
_cell.angle_alpha   90.00
_cell.angle_beta   90.00
_cell.angle_gamma   90.00
#
_symmetry.space_group_name_H-M   'P 1'
#
loop_
_entity.id
_entity.type
_entity.pdbx_description
1 polymer ?
#
loop_
_entity_poly.entity_id
_entity_poly.type
_entity_poly.pdbx_seq_one_letter_code
_entity_poly.pdbx_strand_id
1 'polypeptide(L)'
;MAGCSIRAIWILTPHDSVAFSRTFPVVERRWRSACARDGEVATQASLPSDLEIAAAFTDRKQREGSARGFGIRVASSTPGSDSWVDDPVTRHIITLHINREEAEGYMLWPVIVHTSGNYYILVLPLVEPKKIREYRRLYQRNNCGGSVKEHDSLSSLLLSLPCITGAFMVAHAIGDLIAGEISEPEVVATSSSSAVGGLLDTLTGSIGIGVAPRPKPTSVPILASASSAATLMGSNLVDSSRTMTKPIDKDLLRGFISGSMPYGTPVDLNQNNVAAIRTTGFGSADPPPADLRQPAWKPYLYRGRQRVLLMTQETINAALYDREDIPDSFSVSGQINCRAELEGLPDVQLPLIGVKPAKAKILSVHQSAQYSDHGEDKQTIIFSPPVGSFVLARYQVSHATNPAPVKGFYQLSLVSEDGGQFLFRLTLMEGYKSPYCMDFCTVIMPFPRRRILSVDGTPSVGTVSMTERLIEWKIVTSGRGITGKTVDATFSGTVRFHPRVVNKSLSASLSKSVLGCTAAEDTDEERESSNNSVNVEDVLMEKLNRDLEAVDLEEPLCWPAFNYAKVSFKMTGGTFSGLTIDHKSVSIYPVVKAPVEYSMQVTSGDYILWNTLARSPHATVPKDSS
;
A
#
# COMPACT_ATOMS: atom_id res chain seq x y z
N MET A 1 5.13 7.56 19.90
CA MET A 1 3.82 7.91 19.30
C MET A 1 3.01 8.64 20.36
N ALA A 2 3.04 9.98 20.37
CA ALA A 2 2.24 10.73 21.34
C ALA A 2 0.75 10.54 21.01
N GLY A 3 -0.05 10.03 21.96
CA GLY A 3 -1.51 9.97 21.84
C GLY A 3 -2.14 8.64 21.38
N CYS A 4 -1.37 7.55 21.19
CA CYS A 4 -1.94 6.22 20.93
C CYS A 4 -1.73 5.27 22.11
N SER A 5 -2.78 4.59 22.56
CA SER A 5 -2.71 3.49 23.52
C SER A 5 -3.69 2.41 23.11
N ILE A 6 -3.33 1.14 23.30
CA ILE A 6 -4.08 -0.03 22.86
C ILE A 6 -4.74 -0.65 24.09
N ARG A 7 -6.06 -0.89 24.01
CA ARG A 7 -6.83 -1.57 25.05
C ARG A 7 -6.71 -3.09 24.92
N ALA A 8 -6.81 -3.60 23.69
CA ALA A 8 -6.75 -5.02 23.41
C ALA A 8 -6.36 -5.33 21.96
N ILE A 9 -5.85 -6.55 21.75
CA ILE A 9 -5.44 -7.12 20.47
C ILE A 9 -6.00 -8.54 20.40
N TRP A 10 -6.56 -8.92 19.25
CA TRP A 10 -6.96 -10.29 18.94
C TRP A 10 -6.43 -10.71 17.58
N ILE A 11 -6.03 -11.97 17.44
CA ILE A 11 -5.63 -12.56 16.17
C ILE A 11 -6.55 -13.73 15.90
N LEU A 12 -7.31 -13.67 14.81
CA LEU A 12 -8.26 -14.69 14.41
C LEU A 12 -7.71 -15.51 13.25
N THR A 13 -8.02 -16.80 13.25
CA THR A 13 -7.74 -17.74 12.16
C THR A 13 -8.71 -17.51 10.98
N PRO A 14 -8.49 -18.15 9.81
CA PRO A 14 -9.47 -18.16 8.72
C PRO A 14 -10.86 -18.66 9.11
N HIS A 15 -10.91 -19.49 10.16
CA HIS A 15 -12.14 -20.11 10.67
C HIS A 15 -12.76 -19.30 11.82
N ASP A 16 -12.38 -18.03 11.96
CA ASP A 16 -12.94 -17.08 12.93
C ASP A 16 -12.75 -17.46 14.41
N SER A 17 -11.81 -18.37 14.70
CA SER A 17 -11.39 -18.66 16.06
C SER A 17 -10.23 -17.76 16.49
N VAL A 18 -10.23 -17.31 17.76
CA VAL A 18 -9.13 -16.50 18.31
C VAL A 18 -7.92 -17.40 18.57
N ALA A 19 -6.85 -17.20 17.80
CA ALA A 19 -5.57 -17.89 17.97
C ALA A 19 -4.73 -17.27 19.10
N PHE A 20 -4.86 -15.97 19.30
CA PHE A 20 -4.13 -15.20 20.30
C PHE A 20 -4.91 -13.95 20.71
N SER A 21 -4.85 -13.60 21.99
CA SER A 21 -5.42 -12.38 22.54
C SER A 21 -4.47 -11.74 23.55
N ARG A 22 -4.50 -10.40 23.62
CA ARG A 22 -3.76 -9.62 24.61
C ARG A 22 -4.57 -8.41 25.01
N THR A 23 -4.76 -8.22 26.31
CA THR A 23 -5.40 -7.04 26.89
C THR A 23 -4.39 -6.20 27.68
N PHE A 24 -4.66 -4.91 27.80
CA PHE A 24 -3.83 -3.96 28.54
C PHE A 24 -4.63 -3.33 29.68
N PRO A 25 -4.62 -3.93 30.89
CA PRO A 25 -5.45 -3.49 32.02
C PRO A 25 -5.25 -2.03 32.43
N VAL A 26 -4.05 -1.49 32.24
CA VAL A 26 -3.73 -0.09 32.57
C VAL A 26 -4.50 0.87 31.66
N VAL A 27 -4.49 0.62 30.34
CA VAL A 27 -5.21 1.42 29.36
C VAL A 27 -6.72 1.27 29.54
N GLU A 28 -7.17 0.05 29.79
CA GLU A 28 -8.58 -0.25 30.05
C GLU A 28 -9.10 0.48 31.30
N ARG A 29 -8.33 0.51 32.39
CA ARG A 29 -8.70 1.25 33.60
C ARG A 29 -8.80 2.75 33.32
N ARG A 30 -7.85 3.33 32.56
CA ARG A 30 -7.91 4.75 32.15
C ARG A 30 -9.16 5.06 31.35
N TRP A 31 -9.53 4.18 30.42
CA TRP A 31 -10.76 4.31 29.63
C TRP A 31 -12.00 4.31 30.52
N ARG A 32 -12.12 3.34 31.43
CA ARG A 32 -13.26 3.26 32.38
C ARG A 32 -13.36 4.49 33.27
N SER A 33 -12.22 5.00 33.75
CA SER A 33 -12.19 6.25 34.51
C SER A 33 -12.65 7.45 33.67
N ALA A 34 -12.37 7.47 32.36
CA ALA A 34 -12.89 8.51 31.47
C ALA A 34 -14.40 8.39 31.27
N CYS A 35 -14.94 7.17 31.09
CA CYS A 35 -16.39 6.93 31.01
C CYS A 35 -17.12 7.41 32.28
N ALA A 36 -16.57 7.08 33.46
CA ALA A 36 -17.17 7.49 34.73
C ALA A 36 -17.21 9.02 34.92
N ARG A 37 -16.18 9.75 34.45
CA ARG A 37 -16.17 11.23 34.50
C ARG A 37 -17.19 11.87 33.57
N ASP A 38 -17.49 11.23 32.44
CA ASP A 38 -18.46 11.70 31.45
C ASP A 38 -19.92 11.40 31.85
N GLY A 39 -20.16 10.84 33.04
CA GLY A 39 -21.50 10.48 33.53
C GLY A 39 -22.08 9.23 32.87
N GLU A 40 -21.27 8.43 32.16
CA GLU A 40 -21.70 7.13 31.69
C GLU A 40 -21.63 6.11 32.83
N VAL A 41 -22.70 5.33 33.00
CA VAL A 41 -22.66 4.15 33.86
C VAL A 41 -21.71 3.15 33.21
N ALA A 42 -20.46 3.13 33.67
CA ALA A 42 -19.40 2.25 33.18
C ALA A 42 -19.65 0.74 33.45
N THR A 43 -20.89 0.35 33.77
CA THR A 43 -21.24 -0.97 34.29
C THR A 43 -21.39 -2.06 33.23
N GLN A 44 -21.37 -1.78 31.92
CA GLN A 44 -21.66 -2.82 30.91
C GLN A 44 -20.59 -3.12 29.84
N ALA A 45 -19.53 -2.32 29.67
CA ALA A 45 -18.53 -2.58 28.61
C ALA A 45 -17.18 -3.09 29.15
N SER A 46 -17.20 -4.18 29.92
CA SER A 46 -15.96 -4.96 30.12
C SER A 46 -15.43 -5.41 28.75
N LEU A 47 -14.11 -5.46 28.55
CA LEU A 47 -13.56 -6.05 27.33
C LEU A 47 -14.19 -7.44 27.07
N PRO A 48 -14.58 -7.74 25.82
CA PRO A 48 -15.21 -9.00 25.49
C PRO A 48 -14.24 -10.18 25.66
N SER A 49 -14.80 -11.35 25.94
CA SER A 49 -14.06 -12.61 25.90
C SER A 49 -13.68 -12.99 24.48
N ASP A 50 -12.74 -13.91 24.33
CA ASP A 50 -12.31 -14.41 23.02
C ASP A 50 -13.46 -15.07 22.25
N LEU A 51 -14.40 -15.72 22.94
CA LEU A 51 -15.59 -16.31 22.34
C LEU A 51 -16.56 -15.24 21.84
N GLU A 52 -16.79 -14.20 22.63
CA GLU A 52 -17.64 -13.06 22.26
C GLU A 52 -17.09 -12.32 21.03
N ILE A 53 -15.76 -12.14 20.96
CA ILE A 53 -15.09 -11.53 19.80
C ILE A 53 -15.21 -12.39 18.55
N ALA A 54 -14.94 -13.70 18.67
CA ALA A 54 -15.07 -14.64 17.55
C ALA A 54 -16.49 -14.64 16.98
N ALA A 55 -17.50 -14.71 17.86
CA ALA A 55 -18.91 -14.68 17.47
C ALA A 55 -19.28 -13.36 16.79
N ALA A 56 -18.92 -12.22 17.39
CA ALA A 56 -19.22 -10.90 16.83
C ALA A 56 -18.52 -10.66 15.49
N PHE A 57 -17.30 -11.18 15.30
CA PHE A 57 -16.57 -11.08 14.05
C PHE A 57 -17.20 -11.96 12.96
N THR A 58 -17.64 -13.16 13.31
CA THR A 58 -18.36 -14.06 12.40
C THR A 58 -19.69 -13.44 11.95
N ASP A 59 -20.48 -12.92 12.90
CA ASP A 59 -21.74 -12.23 12.63
C ASP A 59 -21.52 -11.02 11.71
N ARG A 60 -20.47 -10.24 11.96
CA ARG A 60 -20.09 -9.12 11.09
C ARG A 60 -19.94 -9.53 9.63
N LYS A 61 -19.30 -10.67 9.34
CA LYS A 61 -19.08 -11.10 7.95
C LYS A 61 -20.39 -11.32 7.19
N GLN A 62 -21.47 -11.64 7.90
CA GLN A 62 -22.81 -11.85 7.33
C GLN A 62 -23.58 -10.55 7.12
N ARG A 63 -23.12 -9.41 7.69
CA ARG A 63 -23.78 -8.12 7.51
C ARG A 63 -23.65 -7.63 6.07
N GLU A 64 -24.70 -6.95 5.61
CA GLU A 64 -24.90 -6.49 4.22
C GLU A 64 -23.63 -5.97 3.53
N GLY A 65 -22.92 -5.01 4.13
CA GLY A 65 -21.74 -4.39 3.53
C GLY A 65 -20.51 -5.31 3.52
N SER A 66 -20.37 -6.18 4.51
CA SER A 66 -19.26 -7.14 4.59
C SER A 66 -19.49 -8.34 3.64
N ALA A 67 -20.72 -8.85 3.56
CA ALA A 67 -21.10 -9.96 2.68
C ALA A 67 -20.96 -9.61 1.19
N ARG A 68 -21.15 -8.33 0.84
CA ARG A 68 -20.94 -7.81 -0.52
C ARG A 68 -19.46 -7.56 -0.86
N GLY A 69 -18.56 -7.79 0.09
CA GLY A 69 -17.12 -7.56 -0.05
C GLY A 69 -16.69 -6.09 0.06
N PHE A 70 -17.64 -5.14 -0.05
CA PHE A 70 -17.40 -3.70 0.04
C PHE A 70 -18.62 -2.98 0.61
N GLY A 71 -18.39 -1.92 1.40
CA GLY A 71 -19.42 -1.03 1.96
C GLY A 71 -20.11 -0.12 0.93
N ILE A 72 -20.45 -0.66 -0.24
CA ILE A 72 -21.14 0.08 -1.30
C ILE A 72 -22.63 0.18 -0.94
N ARG A 73 -23.11 1.41 -0.80
CA ARG A 73 -24.52 1.73 -0.56
C ARG A 73 -25.36 1.39 -1.78
N VAL A 74 -26.48 0.71 -1.57
CA VAL A 74 -27.53 0.52 -2.58
C VAL A 74 -28.86 1.05 -2.08
N ALA A 75 -29.86 1.15 -2.96
CA ALA A 75 -31.19 1.68 -2.62
C ALA A 75 -31.88 0.94 -1.45
N SER A 76 -31.57 -0.35 -1.27
CA SER A 76 -32.10 -1.19 -0.18
C SER A 76 -31.22 -1.24 1.07
N SER A 77 -30.09 -0.53 1.10
CA SER A 77 -29.22 -0.56 2.28
C SER A 77 -29.89 0.04 3.50
N THR A 78 -29.65 -0.54 4.68
CA THR A 78 -30.24 -0.06 5.94
C THR A 78 -29.37 1.01 6.61
N PRO A 79 -29.87 2.21 6.93
CA PRO A 79 -29.09 3.23 7.64
C PRO A 79 -28.44 2.68 8.92
N GLY A 80 -27.18 3.03 9.15
CA GLY A 80 -26.39 2.40 10.21
C GLY A 80 -26.06 0.94 9.94
N SER A 81 -25.95 0.53 8.67
CA SER A 81 -25.23 -0.70 8.29
C SER A 81 -23.83 -0.35 7.78
N ASP A 82 -22.96 -1.36 7.70
CA ASP A 82 -21.62 -1.20 7.13
C ASP A 82 -21.65 -0.72 5.67
N SER A 83 -22.76 -0.91 4.95
CA SER A 83 -22.95 -0.47 3.56
C SER A 83 -23.14 1.06 3.43
N TRP A 84 -23.46 1.76 4.52
CA TRP A 84 -23.66 3.21 4.50
C TRP A 84 -22.40 4.01 4.83
N VAL A 85 -21.33 3.30 5.15
CA VAL A 85 -20.03 3.84 5.52
C VAL A 85 -19.19 3.92 4.26
N ASP A 86 -19.26 5.06 3.56
CA ASP A 86 -18.59 5.30 2.28
C ASP A 86 -17.21 5.97 2.46
N ASP A 87 -16.23 5.22 2.97
CA ASP A 87 -14.86 5.73 3.09
C ASP A 87 -13.80 4.60 3.00
N PRO A 88 -12.75 4.72 2.16
CA PRO A 88 -11.72 3.69 2.02
C PRO A 88 -10.97 3.35 3.33
N VAL A 89 -10.75 4.32 4.21
CA VAL A 89 -10.09 4.13 5.51
C VAL A 89 -11.00 3.34 6.45
N THR A 90 -12.31 3.60 6.42
CA THR A 90 -13.29 2.86 7.24
C THR A 90 -13.38 1.38 6.89
N ARG A 91 -12.94 0.93 5.70
CA ARG A 91 -12.90 -0.50 5.35
C ARG A 91 -12.09 -1.33 6.33
N HIS A 92 -11.07 -0.73 6.92
CA HIS A 92 -10.20 -1.35 7.91
C HIS A 92 -10.55 -0.94 9.34
N ILE A 93 -11.63 -0.20 9.56
CA ILE A 93 -12.11 0.25 10.88
C ILE A 93 -13.54 -0.23 11.07
N ILE A 94 -13.68 -1.31 11.84
CA ILE A 94 -14.95 -1.99 11.99
C ILE A 94 -15.62 -1.67 13.31
N THR A 95 -16.92 -1.92 13.31
CA THR A 95 -17.76 -1.98 14.51
C THR A 95 -18.12 -3.42 14.78
N LEU A 96 -17.94 -3.88 16.02
CA LEU A 96 -18.40 -5.19 16.47
C LEU A 96 -19.54 -5.01 17.46
N HIS A 97 -20.62 -5.78 17.28
CA HIS A 97 -21.73 -5.83 18.23
C HIS A 97 -21.51 -7.05 19.13
N ILE A 98 -21.29 -6.79 20.41
CA ILE A 98 -21.11 -7.84 21.42
C ILE A 98 -22.47 -8.12 22.04
N ASN A 99 -23.04 -9.28 21.72
CA ASN A 99 -24.28 -9.74 22.30
C ASN A 99 -23.98 -10.62 23.52
N ARG A 100 -24.63 -10.35 24.65
CA ARG A 100 -24.52 -11.13 25.89
C ARG A 100 -25.89 -11.70 26.22
N GLU A 101 -25.94 -12.96 26.65
CA GLU A 101 -27.20 -13.62 26.98
C GLU A 101 -27.90 -12.97 28.18
N GLU A 102 -27.13 -12.43 29.13
CA GLU A 102 -27.63 -11.90 30.41
C GLU A 102 -27.47 -10.36 30.55
N ALA A 103 -27.02 -9.66 29.52
CA ALA A 103 -26.80 -8.21 29.56
C ALA A 103 -27.15 -7.56 28.23
N GLU A 104 -27.48 -6.26 28.26
CA GLU A 104 -27.65 -5.50 27.02
C GLU A 104 -26.36 -5.58 26.19
N GLY A 105 -26.52 -5.97 24.93
CA GLY A 105 -25.41 -6.00 23.99
C GLY A 105 -24.84 -4.60 23.79
N TYR A 106 -23.54 -4.51 23.53
CA TYR A 106 -22.87 -3.23 23.37
C TYR A 106 -22.02 -3.18 22.10
N MET A 107 -21.72 -1.97 21.68
CA MET A 107 -20.93 -1.69 20.49
C MET A 107 -19.45 -1.53 20.86
N LEU A 108 -18.58 -2.26 20.18
CA LEU A 108 -17.13 -2.08 20.23
C LEU A 108 -16.66 -1.34 18.98
N TRP A 109 -16.23 -0.09 19.16
CA TRP A 109 -15.70 0.76 18.11
C TRP A 109 -14.68 1.76 18.69
N PRO A 110 -13.65 2.15 17.93
CA PRO A 110 -13.22 1.58 16.64
C PRO A 110 -12.39 0.31 16.84
N VAL A 111 -12.57 -0.69 15.98
CA VAL A 111 -11.69 -1.87 15.93
C VAL A 111 -10.95 -1.85 14.59
N ILE A 112 -9.63 -1.73 14.62
CA ILE A 112 -8.82 -1.81 13.39
C ILE A 112 -8.69 -3.27 12.97
N VAL A 113 -8.86 -3.53 11.68
CA VAL A 113 -8.70 -4.86 11.07
C VAL A 113 -7.59 -4.83 10.05
N HIS A 114 -6.58 -5.67 10.25
CA HIS A 114 -5.54 -5.92 9.28
C HIS A 114 -5.51 -7.40 8.91
N THR A 115 -5.51 -7.70 7.62
CA THR A 115 -5.36 -9.06 7.11
C THR A 115 -3.90 -9.27 6.75
N SER A 116 -3.26 -10.27 7.36
CA SER A 116 -1.88 -10.65 7.07
C SER A 116 -1.79 -12.17 6.89
N GLY A 117 -1.38 -12.60 5.69
CA GLY A 117 -1.50 -13.98 5.25
C GLY A 117 -2.93 -14.49 5.42
N ASN A 118 -3.10 -15.53 6.23
CA ASN A 118 -4.38 -16.16 6.53
C ASN A 118 -5.00 -15.70 7.87
N TYR A 119 -4.44 -14.68 8.52
CA TYR A 119 -4.89 -14.22 9.83
C TYR A 119 -5.54 -12.85 9.76
N TYR A 120 -6.52 -12.62 10.64
CA TYR A 120 -7.12 -11.32 10.88
C TYR A 120 -6.62 -10.77 12.22
N ILE A 121 -6.01 -9.59 12.18
CA ILE A 121 -5.46 -8.90 13.36
C ILE A 121 -6.41 -7.77 13.71
N LEU A 122 -7.02 -7.86 14.89
CA LEU A 122 -7.92 -6.87 15.45
C LEU A 122 -7.20 -6.05 16.51
N VAL A 123 -7.20 -4.73 16.38
CA VAL A 123 -6.59 -3.82 17.36
C VAL A 123 -7.63 -2.83 17.85
N LEU A 124 -7.85 -2.81 19.16
CA LEU A 124 -8.77 -1.87 19.83
C LEU A 124 -7.96 -0.76 20.51
N PRO A 125 -7.90 0.46 19.94
CA PRO A 125 -7.29 1.61 20.59
C PRO A 125 -8.13 2.17 21.74
N LEU A 126 -7.49 3.00 22.55
CA LEU A 126 -8.12 3.92 23.49
C LEU A 126 -8.71 5.10 22.71
N VAL A 127 -10.01 5.31 22.87
CA VAL A 127 -10.74 6.46 22.31
C VAL A 127 -11.55 7.12 23.41
N GLU A 128 -11.57 8.44 23.44
CA GLU A 128 -12.35 9.20 24.41
C GLU A 128 -13.86 8.90 24.26
N PRO A 129 -14.60 8.73 25.37
CA PRO A 129 -16.04 8.41 25.31
C PRO A 129 -16.86 9.42 24.49
N LYS A 130 -16.52 10.71 24.55
CA LYS A 130 -17.14 11.75 23.71
C LYS A 130 -17.07 11.44 22.22
N LYS A 131 -15.93 10.92 21.74
CA LYS A 131 -15.72 10.57 20.32
C LYS A 131 -16.49 9.32 19.90
N ILE A 132 -16.67 8.36 20.82
CA ILE A 132 -17.53 7.19 20.61
C ILE A 132 -19.01 7.63 20.50
N ARG A 133 -19.44 8.62 21.29
CA ARG A 133 -20.79 9.20 21.18
C ARG A 133 -21.01 9.94 19.86
N GLU A 134 -20.01 10.70 19.42
CA GLU A 134 -20.01 11.35 18.10
C GLU A 134 -20.18 10.32 16.99
N TYR A 135 -19.40 9.23 17.02
CA TYR A 135 -19.57 8.11 16.10
C TYR A 135 -20.98 7.50 16.14
N ARG A 136 -21.52 7.22 17.33
CA ARG A 136 -22.86 6.61 17.47
C ARG A 136 -23.96 7.48 16.85
N ARG A 137 -23.85 8.80 16.97
CA ARG A 137 -24.77 9.75 16.32
C ARG A 137 -24.61 9.74 14.81
N LEU A 138 -23.37 9.75 14.32
CA LEU A 138 -23.07 9.71 12.89
C LEU A 138 -23.53 8.41 12.24
N TYR A 139 -23.24 7.28 12.87
CA TYR A 139 -23.57 5.94 12.39
C TYR A 139 -25.06 5.76 12.07
N GLN A 140 -25.95 6.42 12.81
CA GLN A 140 -27.40 6.34 12.59
C GLN A 140 -27.92 7.23 11.45
N ARG A 141 -27.07 8.09 10.86
CA ARG A 141 -27.47 9.04 9.81
C ARG A 141 -27.38 8.40 8.43
N ASN A 142 -28.29 8.82 7.56
CA ASN A 142 -28.31 8.45 6.14
C ASN A 142 -27.17 9.12 5.32
N ASN A 143 -26.42 10.05 5.91
CA ASN A 143 -25.36 10.81 5.23
C ASN A 143 -24.00 10.72 5.97
N CYS A 144 -23.70 9.58 6.61
CA CYS A 144 -22.49 9.44 7.41
C CYS A 144 -21.19 9.28 6.58
N GLY A 145 -21.29 8.82 5.33
CA GLY A 145 -20.19 8.62 4.37
C GLY A 145 -19.76 9.85 3.57
N GLY A 146 -19.65 11.01 4.21
CA GLY A 146 -19.22 12.26 3.57
C GLY A 146 -17.72 12.29 3.25
N SER A 147 -17.32 13.06 2.24
CA SER A 147 -15.90 13.27 1.93
C SER A 147 -15.17 14.00 3.07
N VAL A 148 -13.83 13.89 3.13
CA VAL A 148 -12.98 14.55 4.14
C VAL A 148 -13.22 16.06 4.30
N LYS A 149 -13.77 16.72 3.27
CA LYS A 149 -14.06 18.16 3.27
C LYS A 149 -15.41 18.52 3.90
N GLU A 150 -16.30 17.55 4.10
CA GLU A 150 -17.59 17.77 4.76
C GLU A 150 -17.42 17.74 6.29
N HIS A 151 -17.84 18.83 6.94
CA HIS A 151 -17.93 18.90 8.39
C HIS A 151 -18.97 17.89 8.90
N ASP A 152 -18.65 17.20 10.00
CA ASP A 152 -19.53 16.22 10.65
C ASP A 152 -19.75 14.92 9.82
N SER A 153 -18.69 14.47 9.13
CA SER A 153 -18.62 13.19 8.42
C SER A 153 -17.78 12.14 9.19
N LEU A 154 -17.99 10.86 8.91
CA LEU A 154 -17.19 9.78 9.54
C LEU A 154 -15.68 9.92 9.24
N SER A 155 -15.33 10.30 8.02
CA SER A 155 -13.93 10.53 7.62
C SER A 155 -13.31 11.67 8.42
N SER A 156 -14.04 12.77 8.63
CA SER A 156 -13.56 13.89 9.46
C SER A 156 -13.33 13.47 10.92
N LEU A 157 -14.23 12.65 11.48
CA LEU A 157 -14.09 12.09 12.83
C LEU A 157 -12.84 11.20 12.94
N LEU A 158 -12.65 10.28 12.00
CA LEU A 158 -11.52 9.35 12.01
C LEU A 158 -10.18 10.06 11.87
N LEU A 159 -10.09 11.06 10.99
CA LEU A 159 -8.88 11.88 10.83
C LEU A 159 -8.57 12.72 12.08
N SER A 160 -9.58 13.02 12.90
CA SER A 160 -9.40 13.71 14.18
C SER A 160 -8.87 12.82 15.31
N LEU A 161 -8.70 11.50 15.07
CA LEU A 161 -8.30 10.52 16.08
C LEU A 161 -6.87 10.00 15.82
N PRO A 162 -5.83 10.56 16.48
CA PRO A 162 -4.44 10.11 16.32
C PRO A 162 -4.21 8.64 16.66
N CYS A 163 -5.06 8.06 17.52
CA CYS A 163 -4.96 6.67 17.93
C CYS A 163 -5.27 5.69 16.80
N ILE A 164 -6.00 6.10 15.76
CA ILE A 164 -6.29 5.27 14.58
C ILE A 164 -5.00 4.94 13.83
N THR A 165 -4.20 5.95 13.48
CA THR A 165 -2.90 5.76 12.80
C THR A 165 -1.98 4.85 13.62
N GLY A 166 -1.88 5.09 14.94
CA GLY A 166 -1.05 4.25 15.80
C GLY A 166 -1.55 2.80 15.89
N ALA A 167 -2.86 2.58 15.89
CA ALA A 167 -3.43 1.23 15.89
C ALA A 167 -3.22 0.50 14.56
N PHE A 168 -3.26 1.20 13.42
CA PHE A 168 -2.84 0.64 12.13
C PHE A 168 -1.37 0.21 12.16
N MET A 169 -0.47 1.08 12.65
CA MET A 169 0.95 0.73 12.75
C MET A 169 1.18 -0.51 13.62
N VAL A 170 0.45 -0.64 14.74
CA VAL A 170 0.49 -1.83 15.59
C VAL A 170 -0.02 -3.07 14.84
N ALA A 171 -1.14 -2.95 14.13
CA ALA A 171 -1.73 -4.06 13.38
C ALA A 171 -0.78 -4.56 12.27
N HIS A 172 -0.17 -3.65 11.53
CA HIS A 172 0.83 -3.96 10.50
C HIS A 172 2.07 -4.62 11.09
N ALA A 173 2.67 -4.05 12.15
CA ALA A 173 3.87 -4.62 12.76
C ALA A 173 3.64 -6.04 13.32
N ILE A 174 2.44 -6.33 13.82
CA ILE A 174 2.04 -7.69 14.23
C ILE A 174 1.84 -8.60 13.02
N GLY A 175 1.28 -8.07 11.93
CA GLY A 175 1.12 -8.78 10.66
C GLY A 175 2.47 -9.24 10.11
N ASP A 176 3.41 -8.31 9.96
CA ASP A 176 4.77 -8.57 9.49
C ASP A 176 5.45 -9.65 10.34
N LEU A 177 5.32 -9.56 11.66
CA LEU A 177 5.84 -10.55 12.61
C LEU A 177 5.26 -11.95 12.40
N ILE A 178 3.95 -12.07 12.15
CA ILE A 178 3.25 -13.35 11.96
C ILE A 178 3.58 -13.95 10.59
N ALA A 179 3.63 -13.11 9.56
CA ALA A 179 3.99 -13.52 8.20
C ALA A 179 5.48 -13.94 8.10
N GLY A 180 6.31 -13.51 9.06
CA GLY A 180 7.76 -13.66 8.97
C GLY A 180 8.39 -12.73 7.93
N GLU A 181 7.64 -11.72 7.50
CA GLU A 181 8.08 -10.69 6.55
C GLU A 181 8.79 -9.58 7.34
N ILE A 182 10.09 -9.74 7.55
CA ILE A 182 10.91 -8.65 8.10
C ILE A 182 11.29 -7.73 6.94
N SER A 183 10.44 -6.74 6.65
CA SER A 183 10.77 -5.68 5.69
C SER A 183 11.54 -4.58 6.40
N GLU A 184 12.88 -4.66 6.45
CA GLU A 184 13.65 -3.43 6.70
C GLU A 184 13.41 -2.45 5.55
N PRO A 185 13.20 -1.15 5.83
CA PRO A 185 13.04 -0.18 4.76
C PRO A 185 14.28 -0.19 3.89
N GLU A 186 14.08 -0.41 2.59
CA GLU A 186 15.17 -0.50 1.64
C GLU A 186 15.93 0.83 1.61
N VAL A 187 17.25 0.77 1.79
CA VAL A 187 18.16 1.89 1.60
C VAL A 187 19.25 1.43 0.65
N VAL A 188 19.05 1.70 -0.63
CA VAL A 188 20.00 1.31 -1.68
C VAL A 188 21.04 2.40 -1.86
N ALA A 189 22.32 2.02 -1.78
CA ALA A 189 23.43 2.88 -2.20
C ALA A 189 23.40 3.07 -3.73
N THR A 190 23.64 4.28 -4.23
CA THR A 190 23.86 4.50 -5.65
C THR A 190 25.15 3.80 -6.06
N SER A 191 25.04 2.56 -6.56
CA SER A 191 26.12 1.93 -7.30
C SER A 191 26.33 2.74 -8.57
N SER A 192 27.38 3.55 -8.59
CA SER A 192 27.94 4.09 -9.82
C SER A 192 28.16 2.93 -10.80
N SER A 193 27.64 3.09 -12.01
CA SER A 193 27.72 2.10 -13.09
C SER A 193 29.17 1.87 -13.55
N SER A 194 29.42 0.66 -14.07
CA SER A 194 30.64 0.16 -14.75
C SER A 194 31.68 -0.61 -13.91
N ALA A 195 31.49 -1.93 -13.81
CA ALA A 195 32.56 -2.91 -14.08
C ALA A 195 31.94 -4.29 -14.38
N VAL A 196 31.63 -4.54 -15.66
CA VAL A 196 31.63 -5.90 -16.19
C VAL A 196 33.11 -6.27 -16.38
N GLY A 197 33.59 -7.31 -15.70
CA GLY A 197 34.89 -7.92 -15.97
C GLY A 197 35.84 -7.95 -14.76
N GLY A 198 36.05 -9.14 -14.22
CA GLY A 198 37.08 -9.38 -13.20
C GLY A 198 36.90 -10.63 -12.35
N LEU A 199 36.26 -11.69 -12.86
CA LEU A 199 36.14 -12.98 -12.16
C LEU A 199 37.03 -14.08 -12.77
N LEU A 200 38.16 -13.73 -13.41
CA LEU A 200 39.06 -14.72 -14.03
C LEU A 200 40.57 -14.54 -13.80
N ASP A 201 41.04 -13.57 -13.00
CA ASP A 201 42.47 -13.39 -12.76
C ASP A 201 42.97 -14.07 -11.46
N THR A 202 42.62 -15.34 -11.26
CA THR A 202 43.26 -16.14 -10.19
C THR A 202 43.52 -17.57 -10.62
N LEU A 203 44.03 -17.78 -11.84
CA LEU A 203 44.66 -19.04 -12.24
C LEU A 203 45.81 -18.81 -13.23
N THR A 204 46.91 -18.23 -12.77
CA THR A 204 48.24 -18.66 -13.23
C THR A 204 49.20 -18.65 -12.03
N GLY A 205 49.66 -19.85 -11.66
CA GLY A 205 50.63 -20.03 -10.60
C GLY A 205 52.00 -19.52 -11.02
N SER A 206 52.71 -18.93 -10.08
CA SER A 206 54.17 -18.92 -10.12
C SER A 206 54.74 -18.97 -8.71
N ILE A 207 55.81 -19.75 -8.63
CA ILE A 207 56.45 -20.34 -7.47
C ILE A 207 57.45 -19.34 -6.86
N GLY A 208 57.54 -19.30 -5.53
CA GLY A 208 58.85 -19.14 -4.86
C GLY A 208 59.01 -18.00 -3.84
N ILE A 209 59.38 -18.43 -2.62
CA ILE A 209 60.23 -17.76 -1.60
C ILE A 209 59.57 -16.55 -0.89
N GLY A 210 59.29 -16.50 0.42
CA GLY A 210 59.72 -17.27 1.57
C GLY A 210 60.23 -16.32 2.67
N VAL A 211 59.37 -15.85 3.59
CA VAL A 211 59.74 -15.39 4.96
C VAL A 211 58.57 -15.61 5.93
N ALA A 212 58.88 -16.18 7.10
CA ALA A 212 57.98 -16.66 8.16
C ALA A 212 57.51 -15.53 9.14
N PRO A 213 56.60 -15.80 10.11
CA PRO A 213 55.52 -14.89 10.51
C PRO A 213 55.72 -14.14 11.86
N ARG A 214 54.91 -13.10 12.09
CA ARG A 214 54.66 -12.43 13.39
C ARG A 214 53.20 -12.68 13.81
N PRO A 215 52.89 -12.99 15.09
CA PRO A 215 51.55 -13.49 15.45
C PRO A 215 50.51 -12.37 15.52
N LYS A 216 49.32 -12.64 14.97
CA LYS A 216 48.08 -11.86 15.16
C LYS A 216 47.42 -12.27 16.50
N PRO A 217 46.78 -11.35 17.23
CA PRO A 217 45.93 -11.70 18.34
C PRO A 217 44.62 -12.35 17.84
N THR A 218 44.21 -13.37 18.57
CA THR A 218 43.04 -14.23 18.36
C THR A 218 41.74 -13.42 18.51
N SER A 219 41.01 -13.22 17.41
CA SER A 219 39.64 -12.70 17.43
C SER A 219 38.64 -13.84 17.62
N VAL A 220 37.83 -13.72 18.66
CA VAL A 220 36.63 -14.55 18.92
C VAL A 220 35.62 -14.31 17.78
N PRO A 221 34.97 -15.33 17.20
CA PRO A 221 34.05 -15.13 16.10
C PRO A 221 32.73 -14.57 16.65
N ILE A 222 32.43 -13.32 16.31
CA ILE A 222 31.06 -12.79 16.38
C ILE A 222 30.45 -13.04 15.00
N LEU A 223 29.39 -13.84 14.98
CA LEU A 223 28.55 -14.08 13.80
C LEU A 223 28.01 -12.72 13.33
N ALA A 224 28.66 -12.12 12.34
CA ALA A 224 28.03 -11.11 11.51
C ALA A 224 27.03 -11.85 10.63
N SER A 225 25.75 -11.54 10.76
CA SER A 225 24.69 -12.00 9.88
C SER A 225 25.00 -11.52 8.45
N ALA A 226 25.66 -12.37 7.67
CA ALA A 226 25.86 -12.15 6.25
C ALA A 226 24.49 -12.25 5.56
N SER A 227 23.95 -11.11 5.15
CA SER A 227 22.86 -11.05 4.17
C SER A 227 23.38 -11.69 2.88
N SER A 228 22.94 -12.91 2.60
CA SER A 228 23.28 -13.63 1.38
C SER A 228 22.57 -12.98 0.20
N ALA A 229 23.36 -12.34 -0.66
CA ALA A 229 22.99 -11.99 -2.02
C ALA A 229 23.51 -13.08 -2.99
N ALA A 230 22.74 -13.35 -4.05
CA ALA A 230 22.84 -14.43 -5.05
C ALA A 230 22.24 -15.77 -4.59
N THR A 231 21.22 -16.35 -5.24
CA THR A 231 21.18 -16.69 -6.67
C THR A 231 19.72 -16.87 -7.13
N LEU A 232 19.29 -16.15 -8.17
CA LEU A 232 18.06 -16.43 -8.93
C LEU A 232 18.46 -17.19 -10.20
N MET A 233 18.35 -18.52 -10.20
CA MET A 233 18.23 -19.33 -11.40
C MET A 233 17.54 -20.66 -11.08
N GLY A 234 16.34 -20.83 -11.63
CA GLY A 234 15.66 -22.06 -12.01
C GLY A 234 15.69 -23.29 -11.09
N SER A 235 14.53 -23.61 -10.52
CA SER A 235 14.02 -24.98 -10.63
C SER A 235 12.50 -24.99 -10.64
N ASN A 236 11.94 -25.42 -11.77
CA ASN A 236 10.57 -25.92 -11.87
C ASN A 236 10.48 -27.21 -11.06
N LEU A 237 9.55 -27.29 -10.12
CA LEU A 237 8.88 -28.55 -9.80
C LEU A 237 7.47 -28.24 -9.33
N VAL A 238 6.56 -28.97 -9.97
CA VAL A 238 5.12 -28.81 -9.94
C VAL A 238 4.55 -29.11 -8.55
N ASP A 239 3.57 -28.28 -8.25
CA ASP A 239 2.63 -28.24 -7.14
C ASP A 239 2.14 -29.63 -6.65
N SER A 240 2.17 -29.83 -5.34
CA SER A 240 1.22 -30.69 -4.65
C SER A 240 0.75 -30.00 -3.39
N SER A 241 -0.51 -29.59 -3.43
CA SER A 241 -1.31 -28.94 -2.40
C SER A 241 -1.09 -29.48 -0.99
N ARG A 242 -0.55 -28.61 -0.13
CA ARG A 242 -0.93 -28.50 1.28
C ARG A 242 -0.42 -27.16 1.81
N THR A 243 -1.30 -26.16 1.81
CA THR A 243 -1.10 -24.87 2.50
C THR A 243 -1.03 -25.13 4.01
N MET A 244 0.09 -25.67 4.50
CA MET A 244 0.36 -25.69 5.94
C MET A 244 0.73 -24.27 6.34
N THR A 245 -0.26 -23.52 6.83
CA THR A 245 -0.03 -22.31 7.60
C THR A 245 0.90 -22.64 8.76
N LYS A 246 2.10 -22.05 8.77
CA LYS A 246 3.01 -22.15 9.91
C LYS A 246 2.26 -21.66 11.17
N PRO A 247 2.25 -22.43 12.26
CA PRO A 247 1.56 -22.01 13.48
C PRO A 247 2.18 -20.72 14.03
N ILE A 248 1.34 -19.82 14.55
CA ILE A 248 1.79 -18.56 15.17
C ILE A 248 2.73 -18.88 16.34
N ASP A 249 3.93 -18.31 16.32
CA ASP A 249 4.84 -18.33 17.45
C ASP A 249 4.35 -17.36 18.54
N LYS A 250 3.59 -17.92 19.50
CA LYS A 250 2.96 -17.15 20.57
C LYS A 250 3.97 -16.51 21.51
N ASP A 251 5.14 -17.10 21.70
CA ASP A 251 6.14 -16.60 22.64
C ASP A 251 6.95 -15.45 22.01
N LEU A 252 7.28 -15.57 20.72
CA LEU A 252 7.80 -14.45 19.94
C LEU A 252 6.84 -13.25 19.99
N LEU A 253 5.56 -13.49 19.75
CA LEU A 253 4.51 -12.46 19.76
C LEU A 253 4.35 -11.80 21.14
N ARG A 254 4.26 -12.61 22.22
CA ARG A 254 4.18 -12.09 23.61
C ARG A 254 5.37 -11.23 23.96
N GLY A 255 6.56 -11.70 23.60
CA GLY A 255 7.79 -10.97 23.83
C GLY A 255 7.81 -9.67 23.03
N PHE A 256 7.44 -9.70 21.74
CA PHE A 256 7.39 -8.50 20.91
C PHE A 256 6.43 -7.49 21.52
N ILE A 257 5.17 -7.86 21.78
CA ILE A 257 4.17 -6.96 22.36
C ILE A 257 4.65 -6.37 23.71
N SER A 258 5.29 -7.17 24.56
CA SER A 258 5.77 -6.70 25.87
C SER A 258 6.91 -5.69 25.75
N GLY A 259 7.81 -5.85 24.77
CA GLY A 259 8.91 -4.91 24.52
C GLY A 259 8.47 -3.68 23.72
N SER A 260 7.60 -3.86 22.75
CA SER A 260 7.17 -2.82 21.81
C SER A 260 6.14 -1.87 22.39
N MET A 261 5.26 -2.36 23.26
CA MET A 261 4.15 -1.59 23.83
C MET A 261 3.92 -1.90 25.32
N PRO A 262 4.92 -1.62 26.17
CA PRO A 262 4.79 -1.80 27.61
C PRO A 262 3.56 -1.05 28.13
N TYR A 263 2.76 -1.72 28.96
CA TYR A 263 1.49 -1.21 29.50
C TYR A 263 0.45 -0.75 28.45
N GLY A 264 0.59 -1.15 27.19
CA GLY A 264 -0.35 -0.85 26.11
C GLY A 264 -0.08 0.46 25.38
N THR A 265 1.04 1.13 25.62
CA THR A 265 1.43 2.32 24.86
C THR A 265 2.57 1.95 23.91
N PRO A 266 2.37 2.02 22.57
CA PRO A 266 3.43 1.74 21.60
C PRO A 266 4.62 2.69 21.76
N VAL A 267 5.80 2.10 22.01
CA VAL A 267 7.09 2.79 22.17
C VAL A 267 7.91 2.63 20.90
N ASP A 268 8.27 1.39 20.55
CA ASP A 268 8.99 1.02 19.33
C ASP A 268 8.34 -0.22 18.71
N LEU A 269 7.98 -0.14 17.43
CA LEU A 269 7.37 -1.26 16.70
C LEU A 269 8.37 -1.99 15.79
N ASN A 270 9.63 -1.59 15.80
CA ASN A 270 10.68 -2.25 15.03
C ASN A 270 11.09 -3.57 15.71
N GLN A 271 10.80 -4.69 15.05
CA GLN A 271 11.09 -6.04 15.57
C GLN A 271 12.59 -6.25 15.84
N ASN A 272 13.48 -5.74 14.98
CA ASN A 272 14.93 -5.91 15.12
C ASN A 272 15.44 -5.17 16.37
N ASN A 273 14.95 -3.95 16.60
CA ASN A 273 15.28 -3.20 17.82
C ASN A 273 14.78 -3.93 19.06
N VAL A 274 13.53 -4.40 19.05
CA VAL A 274 12.92 -5.08 20.20
C VAL A 274 13.62 -6.42 20.48
N ALA A 275 14.02 -7.15 19.45
CA ALA A 275 14.81 -8.37 19.56
C ALA A 275 16.21 -8.09 20.10
N ALA A 276 16.87 -7.01 19.64
CA ALA A 276 18.16 -6.58 20.15
C ALA A 276 18.10 -6.19 21.63
N ILE A 277 17.14 -5.34 22.03
CA ILE A 277 16.94 -4.96 23.44
C ILE A 277 16.77 -6.20 24.32
N ARG A 278 16.04 -7.20 23.85
CA ARG A 278 15.82 -8.43 24.62
C ARG A 278 17.08 -9.29 24.73
N THR A 279 17.86 -9.39 23.66
CA THR A 279 19.02 -10.29 23.60
C THR A 279 20.23 -9.70 24.29
N THR A 280 20.49 -8.40 24.12
CA THR A 280 21.69 -7.74 24.64
C THR A 280 21.41 -6.81 25.82
N GLY A 281 20.14 -6.44 26.06
CA GLY A 281 19.81 -5.34 26.96
C GLY A 281 20.36 -4.00 26.45
N PHE A 282 20.30 -2.98 27.31
CA PHE A 282 21.21 -1.84 27.21
C PHE A 282 22.55 -2.28 27.81
N GLY A 283 23.43 -2.84 26.97
CA GLY A 283 24.64 -3.51 27.43
C GLY A 283 25.55 -2.59 28.26
N SER A 284 26.09 -3.10 29.37
CA SER A 284 27.10 -2.40 30.19
C SER A 284 28.47 -2.30 29.54
N ALA A 285 28.69 -3.00 28.42
CA ALA A 285 29.95 -3.06 27.70
C ALA A 285 30.32 -1.74 26.98
N ASP A 286 29.32 -0.87 26.74
CA ASP A 286 29.47 0.45 26.14
C ASP A 286 28.56 1.44 26.86
N PRO A 287 28.94 1.95 28.05
CA PRO A 287 28.17 2.99 28.69
C PRO A 287 28.06 4.19 27.73
N PRO A 288 26.88 4.82 27.61
CA PRO A 288 26.81 6.07 26.89
C PRO A 288 27.76 7.09 27.54
N PRO A 289 28.26 8.08 26.78
CA PRO A 289 29.06 9.16 27.36
C PRO A 289 28.36 9.72 28.61
N ALA A 290 29.12 9.99 29.68
CA ALA A 290 28.56 10.25 31.02
C ALA A 290 27.47 11.35 31.08
N ASP A 291 27.49 12.27 30.12
CA ASP A 291 26.57 13.41 30.02
C ASP A 291 25.36 13.16 29.10
N LEU A 292 25.31 12.03 28.38
CA LEU A 292 24.29 11.71 27.39
C LEU A 292 23.46 10.49 27.80
N ARG A 293 22.13 10.66 27.86
CA ARG A 293 21.20 9.54 28.03
C ARG A 293 21.02 8.82 26.71
N GLN A 294 21.23 7.50 26.72
CA GLN A 294 20.95 6.66 25.55
C GLN A 294 19.43 6.62 25.28
N PRO A 295 18.98 6.99 24.07
CA PRO A 295 17.56 6.97 23.75
C PRO A 295 17.04 5.54 23.56
N ALA A 296 15.74 5.34 23.78
CA ALA A 296 15.11 4.01 23.73
C ALA A 296 15.22 3.31 22.36
N TRP A 297 15.31 4.07 21.28
CA TRP A 297 15.47 3.57 19.90
C TRP A 297 16.91 3.23 19.51
N LYS A 298 17.87 3.35 20.44
CA LYS A 298 19.27 3.03 20.22
C LYS A 298 19.72 2.01 21.27
N PRO A 299 19.41 0.72 21.10
CA PRO A 299 19.61 -0.28 22.16
C PRO A 299 21.08 -0.66 22.39
N TYR A 300 21.90 -0.57 21.35
CA TYR A 300 23.34 -0.74 21.40
C TYR A 300 24.00 0.35 20.53
N LEU A 301 25.28 0.61 20.80
CA LEU A 301 26.06 1.55 20.00
C LEU A 301 26.61 0.85 18.77
N TYR A 302 26.49 1.50 17.61
CA TYR A 302 27.12 1.01 16.40
C TYR A 302 28.64 1.08 16.54
N ARG A 303 29.34 0.07 16.02
CA ARG A 303 30.80 0.01 15.90
C ARG A 303 31.16 -0.41 14.49
N GLY A 304 32.09 0.30 13.85
CA GLY A 304 32.56 -0.06 12.52
C GLY A 304 32.65 1.13 11.56
N ARG A 305 32.55 0.84 10.26
CA ARG A 305 32.73 1.85 9.21
C ARG A 305 31.56 2.83 9.22
N GLN A 306 31.87 4.09 9.48
CA GLN A 306 30.83 5.11 9.60
C GLN A 306 30.34 5.58 8.23
N ARG A 307 29.02 5.69 8.05
CA ARG A 307 28.35 6.26 6.85
C ARG A 307 26.87 6.56 7.11
N VAL A 308 26.28 7.42 6.29
CA VAL A 308 24.83 7.70 6.27
C VAL A 308 24.30 7.39 4.88
N LEU A 309 23.27 6.55 4.81
CA LEU A 309 22.59 6.20 3.58
C LEU A 309 21.17 6.78 3.64
N LEU A 310 20.79 7.56 2.63
CA LEU A 310 19.50 8.19 2.50
C LEU A 310 18.83 7.73 1.21
N MET A 311 17.53 7.45 1.29
CA MET A 311 16.76 7.07 0.12
C MET A 311 15.40 7.75 0.14
N THR A 312 15.07 8.46 -0.95
CA THR A 312 13.72 8.95 -1.17
C THR A 312 12.98 7.93 -2.04
N GLN A 313 11.91 7.36 -1.49
CA GLN A 313 11.03 6.44 -2.20
C GLN A 313 9.68 7.12 -2.41
N GLU A 314 9.26 7.23 -3.67
CA GLU A 314 7.95 7.75 -4.03
C GLU A 314 7.07 6.68 -4.65
N THR A 315 5.77 6.80 -4.39
CA THR A 315 4.70 6.00 -4.96
C THR A 315 3.74 6.92 -5.68
N ILE A 316 3.55 6.65 -6.97
CA ILE A 316 2.63 7.41 -7.83
C ILE A 316 1.31 6.65 -7.93
N ASN A 317 0.22 7.29 -7.50
CA ASN A 317 -1.13 6.81 -7.78
C ASN A 317 -1.73 7.69 -8.87
N ALA A 318 -2.35 7.06 -9.88
CA ALA A 318 -2.97 7.75 -10.98
C ALA A 318 -4.19 6.99 -11.49
N ALA A 319 -5.21 7.71 -11.91
CA ALA A 319 -6.28 7.17 -12.74
C ALA A 319 -6.35 7.98 -14.01
N LEU A 320 -6.00 7.35 -15.13
CA LEU A 320 -5.97 7.96 -16.45
C LEU A 320 -7.24 7.55 -17.20
N TYR A 321 -8.09 8.52 -17.53
CA TYR A 321 -9.38 8.29 -18.17
C TYR A 321 -9.33 8.48 -19.68
N ASP A 322 -8.39 9.29 -20.16
CA ASP A 322 -8.26 9.69 -21.57
C ASP A 322 -9.60 10.12 -22.18
N ARG A 323 -10.31 10.98 -21.43
CA ARG A 323 -11.64 11.49 -21.75
C ARG A 323 -11.65 13.00 -21.53
N GLU A 324 -12.25 13.74 -22.45
CA GLU A 324 -12.35 15.20 -22.33
C GLU A 324 -13.24 15.65 -21.16
N ASP A 325 -14.23 14.83 -20.80
CA ASP A 325 -15.20 15.15 -19.74
C ASP A 325 -14.72 14.78 -18.32
N ILE A 326 -13.65 13.99 -18.20
CA ILE A 326 -13.15 13.50 -16.91
C ILE A 326 -11.64 13.71 -16.82
N PRO A 327 -11.17 14.61 -15.94
CA PRO A 327 -9.74 14.84 -15.81
C PRO A 327 -9.03 13.64 -15.18
N ASP A 328 -7.82 13.38 -15.67
CA ASP A 328 -6.92 12.42 -15.04
C ASP A 328 -6.60 12.84 -13.60
N SER A 329 -6.49 11.85 -12.72
CA SER A 329 -6.05 12.07 -11.34
C SER A 329 -4.61 11.60 -11.16
N PHE A 330 -3.83 12.37 -10.40
CA PHE A 330 -2.43 12.08 -10.14
C PHE A 330 -2.05 12.52 -8.73
N SER A 331 -1.43 11.64 -7.95
CA SER A 331 -0.96 11.96 -6.60
C SER A 331 0.34 11.24 -6.28
N VAL A 332 1.17 11.89 -5.46
CA VAL A 332 2.47 11.35 -5.06
C VAL A 332 2.48 11.22 -3.54
N SER A 333 2.70 10.01 -3.06
CA SER A 333 3.10 9.75 -1.68
C SER A 333 4.59 9.43 -1.66
N GLY A 334 5.31 9.92 -0.66
CA GLY A 334 6.74 9.67 -0.55
C GLY A 334 7.16 9.39 0.88
N GLN A 335 8.29 8.70 1.00
CA GLN A 335 8.94 8.46 2.27
C GLN A 335 10.46 8.62 2.13
N ILE A 336 11.07 9.11 3.20
CA ILE A 336 12.50 9.26 3.33
C ILE A 336 12.98 8.15 4.26
N ASN A 337 13.77 7.23 3.73
CA ASN A 337 14.41 6.17 4.49
C ASN A 337 15.84 6.59 4.83
N CYS A 338 16.28 6.22 6.02
CA CYS A 338 17.60 6.51 6.53
C CYS A 338 18.21 5.26 7.15
N ARG A 339 19.49 5.05 6.89
CA ARG A 339 20.34 4.11 7.64
C ARG A 339 21.61 4.85 8.01
N ALA A 340 21.78 5.13 9.30
CA ALA A 340 22.94 5.83 9.81
C ALA A 340 23.81 4.86 10.61
N GLU A 341 24.91 4.44 10.01
CA GLU A 341 25.95 3.63 10.64
C GLU A 341 26.94 4.61 11.27
N LEU A 342 26.64 5.12 12.47
CA LEU A 342 27.45 6.13 13.14
C LEU A 342 27.78 5.71 14.57
N GLU A 343 29.06 5.82 14.95
CA GLU A 343 29.53 5.46 16.29
C GLU A 343 29.06 6.47 17.34
N GLY A 344 28.85 6.01 18.58
CA GLY A 344 28.35 6.84 19.67
C GLY A 344 26.87 7.24 19.52
N LEU A 345 26.54 8.45 19.98
CA LEU A 345 25.18 9.00 19.97
C LEU A 345 25.12 10.34 19.20
N PRO A 346 25.42 10.39 17.90
CA PRO A 346 25.37 11.63 17.17
C PRO A 346 23.95 12.01 16.77
N ASP A 347 23.73 13.30 16.57
CA ASP A 347 22.57 13.86 15.88
C ASP A 347 22.92 14.14 14.42
N VAL A 348 21.96 13.90 13.52
CA VAL A 348 22.06 14.16 12.10
C VAL A 348 21.09 15.29 11.74
N GLN A 349 21.59 16.31 11.08
CA GLN A 349 20.80 17.41 10.55
C GLN A 349 20.62 17.23 9.04
N LEU A 350 19.38 17.05 8.60
CA LEU A 350 18.98 16.76 7.23
C LEU A 350 18.20 17.94 6.63
N PRO A 351 18.79 18.71 5.71
CA PRO A 351 18.09 19.76 5.00
C PRO A 351 17.26 19.18 3.84
N LEU A 352 15.96 19.46 3.88
CA LEU A 352 15.00 19.19 2.81
C LEU A 352 14.84 20.41 1.90
N ILE A 353 14.81 20.15 0.60
CA ILE A 353 14.63 21.16 -0.45
C ILE A 353 13.31 20.89 -1.17
N GLY A 354 12.61 21.96 -1.56
CA GLY A 354 11.46 21.89 -2.45
C GLY A 354 10.12 21.64 -1.74
N VAL A 355 10.08 21.66 -0.40
CA VAL A 355 8.85 21.36 0.35
C VAL A 355 7.75 22.39 0.09
N LYS A 356 8.05 23.70 0.15
CA LYS A 356 7.04 24.76 -0.10
C LYS A 356 6.65 24.88 -1.57
N PRO A 357 7.59 24.90 -2.54
CA PRO A 357 7.23 24.87 -3.96
C PRO A 357 6.35 23.68 -4.33
N ALA A 358 6.65 22.50 -3.78
CA ALA A 358 5.85 21.29 -3.98
C ALA A 358 4.51 21.31 -3.23
N LYS A 359 4.28 22.27 -2.33
CA LYS A 359 3.18 22.24 -1.34
C LYS A 359 3.11 20.88 -0.62
N ALA A 360 4.27 20.29 -0.34
CA ALA A 360 4.35 18.95 0.21
C ALA A 360 3.92 18.96 1.68
N LYS A 361 2.99 18.08 2.02
CA LYS A 361 2.49 17.89 3.37
C LYS A 361 3.29 16.77 4.03
N ILE A 362 4.11 17.12 5.03
CA ILE A 362 4.75 16.12 5.89
C ILE A 362 3.65 15.46 6.75
N LEU A 363 3.44 14.17 6.54
CA LEU A 363 2.39 13.39 7.22
C LEU A 363 2.86 12.84 8.55
N SER A 364 4.13 12.42 8.62
CA SER A 364 4.72 11.87 9.84
C SER A 364 6.23 12.01 9.80
N VAL A 365 6.82 12.13 10.99
CA VAL A 365 8.26 12.14 11.22
C VAL A 365 8.56 11.11 12.30
N HIS A 366 9.70 10.44 12.18
CA HIS A 366 10.14 9.42 13.15
C HIS A 366 10.27 10.02 14.56
N GLN A 367 10.05 9.21 15.60
CA GLN A 367 10.07 9.70 16.99
C GLN A 367 11.43 10.21 17.44
N SER A 368 12.49 9.76 16.77
CA SER A 368 13.86 10.20 17.04
C SER A 368 14.18 11.58 16.45
N ALA A 369 13.24 12.19 15.75
CA ALA A 369 13.46 13.36 14.93
C ALA A 369 12.61 14.54 15.40
N GLN A 370 13.19 15.72 15.29
CA GLN A 370 12.56 17.02 15.46
C GLN A 370 12.52 17.69 14.09
N TYR A 371 11.36 18.25 13.77
CA TYR A 371 11.12 18.93 12.50
C TYR A 371 10.94 20.42 12.78
N SER A 372 11.83 21.24 12.24
CA SER A 372 11.81 22.70 12.41
C SER A 372 11.54 23.40 11.08
N ASP A 373 10.63 24.37 11.12
CA ASP A 373 10.31 25.24 9.98
C ASP A 373 11.08 26.56 10.12
N HIS A 374 12.37 26.55 9.79
CA HIS A 374 13.23 27.73 9.86
C HIS A 374 13.63 28.19 8.45
N GLY A 375 12.92 29.21 7.93
CA GLY A 375 13.27 29.90 6.69
C GLY A 375 12.26 29.75 5.55
N GLU A 376 12.41 30.56 4.50
CA GLU A 376 11.42 30.60 3.41
C GLU A 376 11.44 29.35 2.51
N ASP A 377 12.56 28.64 2.34
CA ASP A 377 12.67 27.48 1.42
C ASP A 377 13.37 26.24 1.98
N LYS A 378 13.99 26.30 3.16
CA LYS A 378 14.79 25.23 3.73
C LYS A 378 14.16 24.69 4.99
N GLN A 379 13.68 23.46 4.95
CA GLN A 379 13.19 22.77 6.14
C GLN A 379 14.24 21.78 6.59
N THR A 380 14.40 21.64 7.91
CA THR A 380 15.46 20.82 8.47
C THR A 380 14.87 19.81 9.45
N ILE A 381 15.25 18.54 9.26
CA ILE A 381 14.97 17.46 10.22
C ILE A 381 16.25 17.20 11.01
N ILE A 382 16.20 17.35 12.32
CA ILE A 382 17.31 16.99 13.23
C ILE A 382 16.92 15.72 13.96
N PHE A 383 17.77 14.70 13.97
CA PHE A 383 17.42 13.43 14.59
C PHE A 383 18.60 12.64 15.13
N SER A 384 18.37 11.91 16.23
CA SER A 384 19.32 10.92 16.75
C SER A 384 18.99 9.56 16.12
N PRO A 385 19.70 9.08 15.10
CA PRO A 385 19.29 7.92 14.32
C PRO A 385 19.13 6.65 15.16
N PRO A 386 18.01 5.92 14.98
CA PRO A 386 17.90 4.52 15.39
C PRO A 386 18.96 3.63 14.76
N VAL A 387 19.08 2.42 15.29
CA VAL A 387 19.94 1.40 14.69
C VAL A 387 19.24 0.77 13.48
N GLY A 388 20.01 0.46 12.44
CA GLY A 388 19.52 -0.16 11.22
C GLY A 388 18.80 0.82 10.29
N SER A 389 18.02 0.26 9.38
CA SER A 389 17.25 1.03 8.40
C SER A 389 15.90 1.44 9.01
N PHE A 390 15.51 2.70 8.87
CA PHE A 390 14.23 3.21 9.37
C PHE A 390 13.62 4.27 8.45
N VAL A 391 12.30 4.44 8.51
CA VAL A 391 11.60 5.52 7.80
C VAL A 391 11.69 6.79 8.65
N LEU A 392 12.41 7.80 8.17
CA LEU A 392 12.62 9.08 8.85
C LEU A 392 11.38 9.99 8.73
N ALA A 393 10.80 10.10 7.54
CA ALA A 393 9.64 10.94 7.30
C ALA A 393 8.76 10.38 6.20
N ARG A 394 7.46 10.67 6.26
CA ARG A 394 6.51 10.43 5.17
C ARG A 394 5.86 11.74 4.76
N TYR A 395 5.65 11.91 3.48
CA TYR A 395 5.05 13.10 2.92
C TYR A 395 4.08 12.75 1.80
N GLN A 396 3.23 13.70 1.45
CA GLN A 396 2.30 13.59 0.35
C GLN A 396 2.23 14.92 -0.41
N VAL A 397 2.05 14.81 -1.71
CA VAL A 397 1.87 15.93 -2.61
C VAL A 397 0.63 15.72 -3.47
N SER A 398 -0.27 16.71 -3.48
CA SER A 398 -1.51 16.66 -4.26
C SER A 398 -1.32 16.97 -5.74
N HIS A 399 -0.23 17.64 -6.12
CA HIS A 399 0.10 17.97 -7.50
C HIS A 399 1.56 17.64 -7.78
N ALA A 400 1.82 16.68 -8.65
CA ALA A 400 3.18 16.38 -9.03
C ALA A 400 3.80 17.52 -9.85
N THR A 401 5.11 17.70 -9.66
CA THR A 401 5.90 18.66 -10.43
C THR A 401 6.21 18.15 -11.83
N ASN A 402 6.26 16.83 -12.00
CA ASN A 402 6.54 16.16 -13.27
C ASN A 402 5.27 15.48 -13.82
N PRO A 403 5.10 15.41 -15.15
CA PRO A 403 3.94 14.78 -15.78
C PRO A 403 3.91 13.26 -15.55
N ALA A 404 2.77 12.62 -15.80
CA ALA A 404 2.67 11.17 -15.71
C ALA A 404 3.75 10.45 -16.55
N PRO A 405 4.51 9.49 -15.97
CA PRO A 405 5.60 8.81 -16.70
C PRO A 405 5.10 7.79 -17.72
N VAL A 406 3.84 7.38 -17.60
CA VAL A 406 3.15 6.51 -18.54
C VAL A 406 1.80 7.14 -18.86
N LYS A 407 1.65 7.71 -20.04
CA LYS A 407 0.34 8.14 -20.56
C LYS A 407 -0.27 6.98 -21.32
N GLY A 408 -1.60 6.85 -21.31
CA GLY A 408 -2.20 5.71 -21.95
C GLY A 408 -3.70 5.77 -22.16
N PHE A 409 -4.10 5.22 -23.30
CA PHE A 409 -5.46 4.90 -23.67
C PHE A 409 -5.70 3.40 -23.50
N TYR A 410 -6.85 3.03 -22.94
CA TYR A 410 -7.27 1.65 -22.79
C TYR A 410 -8.76 1.49 -23.14
N GLN A 411 -9.03 0.51 -24.01
CA GLN A 411 -10.38 0.06 -24.32
C GLN A 411 -10.49 -1.45 -24.21
N LEU A 412 -11.61 -1.90 -23.65
CA LEU A 412 -12.04 -3.29 -23.67
C LEU A 412 -13.54 -3.35 -23.93
N SER A 413 -13.95 -4.04 -24.98
CA SER A 413 -15.35 -4.31 -25.32
C SER A 413 -15.61 -5.82 -25.23
N LEU A 414 -16.68 -6.21 -24.55
CA LEU A 414 -17.14 -7.60 -24.52
C LEU A 414 -18.10 -7.81 -25.70
N VAL A 415 -17.58 -8.41 -26.77
CA VAL A 415 -18.34 -8.65 -28.01
C VAL A 415 -19.25 -9.88 -27.92
N SER A 416 -19.05 -10.76 -26.92
CA SER A 416 -19.91 -11.90 -26.64
C SER A 416 -19.77 -12.37 -25.18
N GLU A 417 -20.54 -13.38 -24.75
CA GLU A 417 -20.40 -13.98 -23.41
C GLU A 417 -18.97 -14.51 -23.19
N ASP A 418 -18.38 -15.13 -24.20
CA ASP A 418 -17.09 -15.82 -24.11
C ASP A 418 -15.95 -15.07 -24.82
N GLY A 419 -16.17 -13.85 -25.29
CA GLY A 419 -15.19 -13.13 -26.11
C GLY A 419 -15.19 -11.61 -25.88
N GLY A 420 -14.00 -11.02 -25.90
CA GLY A 420 -13.78 -9.57 -25.85
C GLY A 420 -12.68 -9.11 -26.80
N GLN A 421 -12.70 -7.83 -27.15
CA GLN A 421 -11.68 -7.14 -27.94
C GLN A 421 -11.09 -6.00 -27.12
N PHE A 422 -9.77 -5.79 -27.21
CA PHE A 422 -9.09 -4.75 -26.45
C PHE A 422 -8.07 -3.98 -27.29
N LEU A 423 -7.78 -2.76 -26.84
CA LEU A 423 -6.78 -1.86 -27.41
C LEU A 423 -6.07 -1.07 -26.32
N PHE A 424 -4.74 -1.07 -26.38
CA PHE A 424 -3.86 -0.19 -25.63
C PHE A 424 -3.06 0.70 -26.58
N ARG A 425 -2.95 1.99 -26.23
CA ARG A 425 -1.98 2.92 -26.83
C ARG A 425 -1.30 3.69 -25.70
N LEU A 426 -0.01 3.50 -25.51
CA LEU A 426 0.74 4.04 -24.38
C LEU A 426 1.95 4.82 -24.86
N THR A 427 2.26 5.90 -24.16
CA THR A 427 3.49 6.68 -24.34
C THR A 427 4.23 6.73 -23.01
N LEU A 428 5.42 6.16 -22.98
CA LEU A 428 6.27 6.05 -21.80
C LEU A 428 7.41 7.07 -21.89
N MET A 429 7.74 7.69 -20.76
CA MET A 429 8.93 8.54 -20.59
C MET A 429 9.00 9.76 -21.53
N GLU A 430 7.84 10.25 -21.99
CA GLU A 430 7.78 11.45 -22.83
C GLU A 430 8.38 12.67 -22.12
N GLY A 431 9.36 13.32 -22.76
CA GLY A 431 10.01 14.52 -22.22
C GLY A 431 11.01 14.25 -21.10
N TYR A 432 11.15 13.02 -20.61
CA TYR A 432 12.10 12.65 -19.57
C TYR A 432 13.52 12.53 -20.13
N LYS A 433 14.47 13.17 -19.44
CA LYS A 433 15.91 13.13 -19.77
C LYS A 433 16.70 12.51 -18.62
N SER A 434 17.97 12.19 -18.87
CA SER A 434 18.92 11.82 -17.81
C SER A 434 18.87 12.85 -16.67
N PRO A 435 18.85 12.44 -15.39
CA PRO A 435 19.14 11.09 -14.89
C PRO A 435 17.94 10.11 -14.80
N TYR A 436 16.73 10.49 -15.25
CA TYR A 436 15.56 9.60 -15.13
C TYR A 436 15.72 8.33 -15.96
N CYS A 437 15.59 7.18 -15.30
CA CYS A 437 15.63 5.85 -15.88
C CYS A 437 14.41 5.05 -15.45
N MET A 438 13.73 4.40 -16.38
CA MET A 438 12.67 3.43 -16.07
C MET A 438 13.23 2.02 -16.17
N ASP A 439 13.22 1.30 -15.04
CA ASP A 439 13.84 -0.01 -14.88
C ASP A 439 12.96 -1.13 -15.47
N PHE A 440 11.64 -1.01 -15.27
CA PHE A 440 10.63 -1.88 -15.87
C PHE A 440 9.28 -1.16 -15.98
N CYS A 441 8.43 -1.64 -16.87
CA CYS A 441 7.04 -1.21 -17.03
C CYS A 441 6.20 -2.39 -17.56
N THR A 442 5.13 -2.69 -16.84
CA THR A 442 4.23 -3.82 -17.10
C THR A 442 2.79 -3.34 -17.01
N VAL A 443 1.94 -3.76 -17.94
CA VAL A 443 0.49 -3.55 -17.89
C VAL A 443 -0.19 -4.87 -17.57
N ILE A 444 -1.12 -4.84 -16.61
CA ILE A 444 -1.89 -5.99 -16.14
C ILE A 444 -3.35 -5.72 -16.42
N MET A 445 -3.97 -6.61 -17.19
CA MET A 445 -5.40 -6.60 -17.48
C MET A 445 -6.07 -7.75 -16.72
N PRO A 446 -6.75 -7.46 -15.59
CA PRO A 446 -7.32 -8.50 -14.73
C PRO A 446 -8.70 -8.97 -15.24
N PHE A 447 -8.96 -10.27 -15.05
CA PHE A 447 -10.24 -10.94 -15.30
C PHE A 447 -10.63 -11.79 -14.08
N PRO A 448 -10.92 -11.19 -12.92
CA PRO A 448 -11.06 -11.92 -11.65
C PRO A 448 -12.22 -12.93 -11.64
N ARG A 449 -13.24 -12.74 -12.49
CA ARG A 449 -14.44 -13.59 -12.55
C ARG A 449 -14.58 -14.42 -13.83
N ARG A 450 -13.59 -14.38 -14.72
CA ARG A 450 -13.59 -15.17 -15.95
C ARG A 450 -12.27 -15.92 -16.05
N ARG A 451 -12.31 -17.15 -16.57
CA ARG A 451 -11.09 -17.90 -16.86
C ARG A 451 -10.73 -17.68 -18.31
N ILE A 452 -9.52 -17.21 -18.56
CA ILE A 452 -9.03 -16.92 -19.90
C ILE A 452 -8.68 -18.25 -20.57
N LEU A 453 -9.26 -18.49 -21.74
CA LEU A 453 -8.97 -19.62 -22.60
C LEU A 453 -7.78 -19.32 -23.52
N SER A 454 -7.80 -18.15 -24.17
CA SER A 454 -6.75 -17.73 -25.07
C SER A 454 -6.75 -16.22 -25.28
N VAL A 455 -5.60 -15.68 -25.63
CA VAL A 455 -5.43 -14.29 -26.07
C VAL A 455 -4.78 -14.31 -27.44
N ASP A 456 -5.35 -13.53 -28.36
CA ASP A 456 -4.79 -13.30 -29.68
C ASP A 456 -4.43 -11.82 -29.84
N GLY A 457 -3.39 -11.51 -30.59
CA GLY A 457 -2.82 -10.17 -30.74
C GLY A 457 -1.31 -10.14 -30.52
N THR A 458 -0.65 -9.19 -31.17
CA THR A 458 0.82 -9.01 -31.08
C THR A 458 1.12 -7.59 -30.59
N PRO A 459 1.83 -7.42 -29.45
CA PRO A 459 2.23 -6.10 -28.99
C PRO A 459 3.31 -5.51 -29.91
N SER A 460 3.33 -4.18 -30.06
CA SER A 460 4.39 -3.51 -30.85
C SER A 460 5.77 -3.61 -30.17
N VAL A 461 5.79 -3.65 -28.84
CA VAL A 461 7.00 -3.74 -28.01
C VAL A 461 6.74 -4.66 -26.83
N GLY A 462 7.79 -5.36 -26.38
CA GLY A 462 7.74 -6.15 -25.16
C GLY A 462 7.22 -7.57 -25.37
N THR A 463 6.76 -8.19 -24.29
CA THR A 463 6.29 -9.58 -24.29
C THR A 463 4.98 -9.72 -23.52
N VAL A 464 4.11 -10.63 -23.96
CA VAL A 464 2.83 -10.91 -23.31
C VAL A 464 2.87 -12.29 -22.70
N SER A 465 2.33 -12.40 -21.49
CA SER A 465 2.06 -13.66 -20.81
C SER A 465 0.66 -13.63 -20.20
N MET A 466 0.12 -14.80 -19.92
CA MET A 466 -1.26 -14.97 -19.46
C MET A 466 -1.28 -15.98 -18.31
N THR A 467 -2.08 -15.71 -17.31
CA THR A 467 -2.52 -16.72 -16.33
C THR A 467 -4.00 -17.03 -16.57
N GLU A 468 -4.60 -17.91 -15.76
CA GLU A 468 -6.04 -18.16 -15.89
C GLU A 468 -6.92 -16.92 -15.72
N ARG A 469 -6.45 -15.84 -15.07
CA ARG A 469 -7.30 -14.69 -14.70
C ARG A 469 -6.69 -13.33 -14.96
N LEU A 470 -5.53 -13.24 -15.62
CA LEU A 470 -4.98 -11.95 -16.03
C LEU A 470 -4.11 -12.10 -17.27
N ILE A 471 -4.01 -11.02 -18.01
CA ILE A 471 -3.06 -10.83 -19.11
C ILE A 471 -2.00 -9.85 -18.60
N GLU A 472 -0.73 -10.22 -18.75
CA GLU A 472 0.43 -9.43 -18.34
C GLU A 472 1.25 -9.06 -19.57
N TRP A 473 1.37 -7.77 -19.84
CA TRP A 473 2.18 -7.20 -20.93
C TRP A 473 3.40 -6.47 -20.36
N LYS A 474 4.59 -7.04 -20.55
CA LYS A 474 5.88 -6.46 -20.11
C LYS A 474 6.47 -5.62 -21.24
N ILE A 475 6.33 -4.30 -21.15
CA ILE A 475 6.82 -3.33 -22.15
C ILE A 475 8.32 -3.11 -21.97
N VAL A 476 8.75 -2.83 -20.74
CA VAL A 476 10.16 -2.67 -20.37
C VAL A 476 10.53 -3.76 -19.38
N THR A 477 11.58 -4.52 -19.69
CA THR A 477 12.04 -5.66 -18.89
C THR A 477 13.25 -5.27 -18.04
N SER A 478 13.30 -5.78 -16.80
CA SER A 478 14.40 -5.52 -15.87
C SER A 478 15.75 -5.88 -16.49
N GLY A 479 16.71 -4.94 -16.43
CA GLY A 479 18.05 -5.09 -17.03
C GLY A 479 18.22 -4.38 -18.38
N ARG A 480 17.14 -3.94 -19.04
CA ARG A 480 17.18 -3.07 -20.24
C ARG A 480 16.32 -1.82 -20.00
N GLY A 481 16.68 -1.05 -18.98
CA GLY A 481 15.98 0.19 -18.64
C GLY A 481 16.01 1.21 -19.78
N ILE A 482 15.05 2.13 -19.78
CA ILE A 482 14.98 3.22 -20.74
C ILE A 482 15.38 4.55 -20.08
N THR A 483 16.33 5.26 -20.70
CA THR A 483 16.85 6.54 -20.22
C THR A 483 16.91 7.52 -21.39
N GLY A 484 16.29 8.69 -21.24
CA GLY A 484 16.32 9.75 -22.25
C GLY A 484 15.65 9.39 -23.58
N LYS A 485 14.75 8.40 -23.58
CA LYS A 485 13.99 7.96 -24.77
C LYS A 485 12.52 7.85 -24.43
N THR A 486 11.69 8.38 -25.33
CA THR A 486 10.24 8.10 -25.35
C THR A 486 10.00 6.74 -25.99
N VAL A 487 9.06 5.97 -25.46
CA VAL A 487 8.61 4.69 -26.05
C VAL A 487 7.11 4.74 -26.27
N ASP A 488 6.71 4.63 -27.53
CA ASP A 488 5.31 4.43 -27.91
C ASP A 488 5.03 2.93 -28.05
N ALA A 489 4.02 2.46 -27.34
CA ALA A 489 3.69 1.04 -27.24
C ALA A 489 2.19 0.84 -27.51
N THR A 490 1.88 -0.11 -28.40
CA THR A 490 0.50 -0.48 -28.72
C THR A 490 0.31 -1.97 -28.55
N PHE A 491 -0.89 -2.35 -28.10
CA PHE A 491 -1.28 -3.75 -28.02
C PHE A 491 -2.79 -3.86 -28.24
N SER A 492 -3.17 -4.45 -29.36
CA SER A 492 -4.55 -4.76 -29.70
C SER A 492 -4.72 -6.25 -29.89
N GLY A 493 -5.92 -6.74 -29.61
CA GLY A 493 -6.17 -8.17 -29.67
C GLY A 493 -7.56 -8.58 -29.24
N THR A 494 -7.74 -9.90 -29.17
CA THR A 494 -8.97 -10.52 -28.69
C THR A 494 -8.67 -11.43 -27.51
N VAL A 495 -9.58 -11.50 -26.56
CA VAL A 495 -9.54 -12.41 -25.41
C VAL A 495 -10.73 -13.35 -25.48
N ARG A 496 -10.48 -14.65 -25.36
CA ARG A 496 -11.52 -15.68 -25.25
C ARG A 496 -11.53 -16.26 -23.85
N PHE A 497 -12.73 -16.51 -23.33
CA PHE A 497 -12.96 -17.06 -22.01
C PHE A 497 -13.49 -18.48 -22.10
N HIS A 498 -13.34 -19.23 -21.00
CA HIS A 498 -14.06 -20.48 -20.84
C HIS A 498 -15.56 -20.22 -20.65
N PRO A 499 -16.44 -21.04 -21.27
CA PRO A 499 -17.88 -20.96 -21.07
C PRO A 499 -18.28 -21.03 -19.59
N ARG A 500 -19.27 -20.23 -19.20
CA ARG A 500 -19.80 -20.24 -17.84
C ARG A 500 -20.69 -21.45 -17.62
N VAL A 501 -20.38 -22.27 -16.61
CA VAL A 501 -21.31 -23.29 -16.11
C VAL A 501 -22.36 -22.57 -15.25
N VAL A 502 -23.43 -22.08 -15.89
CA VAL A 502 -24.58 -21.51 -15.18
C VAL A 502 -25.46 -22.66 -14.70
N ASN A 503 -25.56 -22.87 -13.38
CA ASN A 503 -26.61 -23.70 -12.80
C ASN A 503 -27.96 -23.04 -13.08
N LYS A 504 -28.67 -23.54 -14.10
CA LYS A 504 -29.94 -23.04 -14.65
C LYS A 504 -31.16 -23.05 -13.69
N SER A 505 -30.99 -23.24 -12.38
CA SER A 505 -32.14 -23.44 -11.47
C SER A 505 -32.71 -22.17 -10.83
N LEU A 506 -32.11 -20.98 -11.02
CA LEU A 506 -32.50 -19.78 -10.25
C LEU A 506 -32.86 -18.54 -11.08
N SER A 507 -32.63 -18.51 -12.41
CA SER A 507 -32.87 -17.32 -13.24
C SER A 507 -34.21 -17.30 -13.99
N ALA A 508 -34.98 -18.40 -13.98
CA ALA A 508 -36.22 -18.49 -14.76
C ALA A 508 -37.46 -17.85 -14.10
N SER A 509 -37.37 -17.40 -12.85
CA SER A 509 -38.53 -16.89 -12.10
C SER A 509 -38.70 -15.36 -12.11
N LEU A 510 -37.80 -14.59 -12.71
CA LEU A 510 -37.82 -13.12 -12.63
C LEU A 510 -38.09 -12.40 -13.96
N SER A 511 -38.15 -13.09 -15.11
CA SER A 511 -38.30 -12.46 -16.43
C SER A 511 -39.70 -12.57 -17.06
N LYS A 512 -40.72 -13.02 -16.32
CA LYS A 512 -42.13 -13.02 -16.78
C LYS A 512 -42.98 -12.01 -16.02
N SER A 513 -42.63 -10.74 -16.13
CA SER A 513 -43.52 -9.64 -15.80
C SER A 513 -42.95 -8.39 -16.45
N VAL A 514 -43.78 -7.66 -17.19
CA VAL A 514 -43.46 -6.41 -17.90
C VAL A 514 -42.85 -6.60 -19.30
N LEU A 515 -43.69 -6.74 -20.34
CA LEU A 515 -44.03 -5.66 -21.28
C LEU A 515 -44.85 -6.24 -22.46
N GLY A 516 -46.00 -5.63 -22.76
CA GLY A 516 -46.87 -5.99 -23.88
C GLY A 516 -46.57 -5.20 -25.17
N CYS A 517 -47.01 -5.78 -26.29
CA CYS A 517 -47.25 -5.31 -27.67
C CYS A 517 -46.94 -3.82 -28.00
N THR A 518 -46.33 -3.47 -29.15
CA THR A 518 -46.90 -3.56 -30.52
C THR A 518 -45.82 -3.48 -31.64
N ALA A 519 -46.20 -3.93 -32.84
CA ALA A 519 -45.42 -4.10 -34.08
C ALA A 519 -45.17 -2.81 -34.90
N ALA A 520 -44.16 -2.85 -35.80
CA ALA A 520 -44.08 -2.25 -37.16
C ALA A 520 -42.62 -2.40 -37.67
N GLU A 521 -42.32 -3.25 -38.67
CA GLU A 521 -42.33 -3.06 -40.14
C GLU A 521 -40.96 -2.64 -40.73
N ASP A 522 -40.53 -3.43 -41.72
CA ASP A 522 -39.26 -3.38 -42.48
C ASP A 522 -39.22 -2.23 -43.51
N THR A 523 -38.02 -1.73 -43.85
CA THR A 523 -37.70 -1.22 -45.20
C THR A 523 -36.18 -1.05 -45.44
N ASP A 524 -35.69 -1.68 -46.52
CA ASP A 524 -34.40 -1.49 -47.21
C ASP A 524 -34.47 -0.27 -48.16
N GLU A 525 -33.38 0.52 -48.32
CA GLU A 525 -33.02 1.21 -49.59
C GLU A 525 -31.51 1.57 -49.68
N GLU A 526 -31.06 1.80 -50.92
CA GLU A 526 -29.73 1.58 -51.51
C GLU A 526 -28.66 2.70 -51.34
N ARG A 527 -27.42 2.35 -51.74
CA ARG A 527 -26.19 3.19 -51.80
C ARG A 527 -26.21 4.21 -52.95
N GLU A 528 -25.62 5.38 -52.71
CA GLU A 528 -24.83 6.10 -53.74
C GLU A 528 -23.54 6.72 -53.18
N SER A 529 -22.52 6.76 -54.04
CA SER A 529 -21.12 7.10 -53.80
C SER A 529 -20.80 8.57 -54.05
N SER A 530 -19.93 9.19 -53.23
CA SER A 530 -19.10 10.30 -53.69
C SER A 530 -17.77 10.38 -52.92
N ASN A 531 -16.69 10.58 -53.68
CA ASN A 531 -15.30 10.60 -53.22
C ASN A 531 -15.02 11.80 -52.32
N ASN A 532 -14.43 11.56 -51.16
CA ASN A 532 -13.54 12.51 -50.53
C ASN A 532 -12.37 11.75 -49.89
N SER A 533 -11.16 12.28 -50.01
CA SER A 533 -9.95 11.66 -49.45
C SER A 533 -9.98 11.73 -47.93
N VAL A 534 -10.60 10.73 -47.30
CA VAL A 534 -10.67 10.60 -45.84
C VAL A 534 -9.42 9.88 -45.35
N ASN A 535 -8.79 10.45 -44.32
CA ASN A 535 -7.66 9.87 -43.61
C ASN A 535 -8.03 8.45 -43.15
N VAL A 536 -7.29 7.45 -43.63
CA VAL A 536 -7.59 6.02 -43.44
C VAL A 536 -7.70 5.66 -41.96
N GLU A 537 -6.96 6.37 -41.10
CA GLU A 537 -6.98 6.21 -39.65
C GLU A 537 -8.30 6.67 -39.02
N ASP A 538 -8.92 7.75 -39.51
CA ASP A 538 -10.19 8.27 -39.00
C ASP A 538 -11.37 7.39 -39.45
N VAL A 539 -11.30 6.83 -40.67
CA VAL A 539 -12.31 5.87 -41.17
C VAL A 539 -12.25 4.55 -40.40
N LEU A 540 -11.06 4.11 -39.98
CA LEU A 540 -10.90 2.93 -39.14
C LEU A 540 -11.46 3.16 -37.74
N MET A 541 -11.22 4.34 -37.15
CA MET A 541 -11.77 4.74 -35.84
C MET A 541 -13.30 4.89 -35.88
N GLU A 542 -13.85 5.48 -36.93
CA GLU A 542 -15.29 5.65 -37.11
C GLU A 542 -16.01 4.33 -37.39
N LYS A 543 -15.38 3.40 -38.13
CA LYS A 543 -15.89 2.03 -38.31
C LYS A 543 -15.83 1.20 -37.02
N LEU A 544 -14.76 1.33 -36.22
CA LEU A 544 -14.65 0.66 -34.92
C LEU A 544 -15.73 1.14 -33.94
N ASN A 545 -16.05 2.44 -33.97
CA ASN A 545 -17.11 3.04 -33.14
C ASN A 545 -18.53 2.63 -33.56
N ARG A 546 -18.75 2.30 -34.84
CA ARG A 546 -20.09 2.01 -35.38
C ARG A 546 -20.47 0.53 -35.38
N ASP A 547 -19.49 -0.38 -35.39
CA ASP A 547 -19.71 -1.84 -35.40
C ASP A 547 -19.62 -2.48 -33.99
N LEU A 548 -19.43 -1.68 -32.93
CA LEU A 548 -19.46 -2.12 -31.53
C LEU A 548 -20.78 -1.71 -30.88
N GLU A 549 -21.87 -2.42 -31.20
CA GLU A 549 -23.02 -2.41 -30.29
C GLU A 549 -22.60 -3.10 -28.98
N ALA A 550 -22.45 -2.30 -27.92
CA ALA A 550 -22.30 -2.81 -26.58
C ALA A 550 -23.55 -3.63 -26.25
N VAL A 551 -23.43 -4.96 -26.27
CA VAL A 551 -24.48 -5.82 -25.74
C VAL A 551 -24.66 -5.44 -24.28
N ASP A 552 -25.84 -4.92 -23.94
CA ASP A 552 -26.23 -4.59 -22.57
C ASP A 552 -26.44 -5.88 -21.78
N LEU A 553 -25.34 -6.56 -21.47
CA LEU A 553 -25.30 -7.63 -20.48
C LEU A 553 -25.19 -6.94 -19.12
N GLU A 554 -26.31 -6.42 -18.61
CA GLU A 554 -26.43 -5.98 -17.22
C GLU A 554 -26.11 -7.17 -16.30
N GLU A 555 -24.83 -7.31 -15.93
CA GLU A 555 -24.39 -8.08 -14.77
C GLU A 555 -24.33 -7.11 -13.59
N PRO A 556 -25.26 -7.17 -12.61
CA PRO A 556 -25.36 -6.21 -11.51
C PRO A 556 -24.15 -6.19 -10.57
N LEU A 557 -23.15 -7.05 -10.80
CA LEU A 557 -22.00 -7.25 -9.92
C LEU A 557 -20.65 -7.13 -10.63
N CYS A 558 -20.59 -6.91 -11.95
CA CYS A 558 -19.33 -6.97 -12.71
C CYS A 558 -18.65 -5.62 -12.96
N TRP A 559 -19.29 -4.53 -12.52
CA TRP A 559 -18.84 -3.16 -12.76
C TRP A 559 -17.39 -2.85 -12.33
N PRO A 560 -16.75 -3.43 -11.30
CA PRO A 560 -15.36 -3.05 -10.97
C PRO A 560 -14.26 -3.86 -11.68
N ALA A 561 -14.58 -5.01 -12.28
CA ALA A 561 -13.57 -6.05 -12.57
C ALA A 561 -12.82 -5.88 -13.90
N PHE A 562 -13.42 -5.22 -14.89
CA PHE A 562 -12.87 -5.06 -16.26
C PHE A 562 -12.73 -3.59 -16.66
N ASN A 563 -13.02 -2.67 -15.75
CA ASN A 563 -13.08 -1.23 -16.03
C ASN A 563 -11.72 -0.56 -16.07
N TYR A 564 -10.64 -1.27 -15.74
CA TYR A 564 -9.31 -0.70 -15.80
C TYR A 564 -8.25 -1.76 -16.04
N ALA A 565 -7.11 -1.32 -16.56
CA ALA A 565 -5.86 -2.05 -16.53
C ALA A 565 -4.92 -1.39 -15.52
N LYS A 566 -4.11 -2.17 -14.82
CA LYS A 566 -3.12 -1.66 -13.87
C LYS A 566 -1.75 -1.54 -14.54
N VAL A 567 -1.09 -0.40 -14.37
CA VAL A 567 0.29 -0.20 -14.81
C VAL A 567 1.20 -0.37 -13.59
N SER A 568 2.25 -1.18 -13.74
CA SER A 568 3.30 -1.34 -12.75
C SER A 568 4.64 -0.91 -13.34
N PHE A 569 5.32 0.05 -12.70
CA PHE A 569 6.64 0.50 -13.13
C PHE A 569 7.53 0.83 -11.94
N LYS A 570 8.83 0.86 -12.22
CA LYS A 570 9.86 1.37 -11.32
C LYS A 570 10.79 2.30 -12.08
N MET A 571 11.11 3.42 -11.47
CA MET A 571 12.01 4.44 -12.01
C MET A 571 13.04 4.87 -10.96
N THR A 572 14.18 5.36 -11.45
CA THR A 572 15.26 5.92 -10.65
C THR A 572 15.74 7.24 -11.26
N GLY A 573 16.54 7.99 -10.49
CA GLY A 573 17.22 9.20 -10.96
C GLY A 573 16.56 10.52 -10.58
N GLY A 574 15.30 10.53 -10.12
CA GLY A 574 14.64 11.77 -9.71
C GLY A 574 13.37 11.54 -8.91
N THR A 575 12.77 12.65 -8.46
CA THR A 575 11.49 12.69 -7.73
C THR A 575 10.39 13.33 -8.57
N PHE A 576 9.14 13.03 -8.28
CA PHE A 576 7.93 13.62 -8.88
C PHE A 576 7.28 14.66 -7.97
N SER A 577 7.53 14.60 -6.67
CA SER A 577 7.13 15.67 -5.75
C SER A 577 7.94 16.95 -5.94
N GLY A 578 9.18 16.84 -6.42
CA GLY A 578 10.17 17.94 -6.39
C GLY A 578 10.89 18.07 -5.04
N LEU A 579 10.53 17.24 -4.05
CA LEU A 579 11.19 17.17 -2.76
C LEU A 579 12.51 16.41 -2.91
N THR A 580 13.62 17.05 -2.53
CA THR A 580 14.95 16.45 -2.60
C THR A 580 15.75 16.71 -1.33
N ILE A 581 16.84 15.96 -1.16
CA ILE A 581 17.76 16.09 -0.04
C ILE A 581 19.08 16.64 -0.56
N ASP A 582 19.57 17.71 0.06
CA ASP A 582 20.95 18.16 -0.14
C ASP A 582 21.90 17.36 0.75
N HIS A 583 22.26 16.18 0.26
CA HIS A 583 23.16 15.25 0.96
C HIS A 583 24.54 15.85 1.26
N LYS A 584 24.98 16.90 0.56
CA LYS A 584 26.27 17.55 0.79
C LYS A 584 26.25 18.51 1.97
N SER A 585 25.08 19.02 2.35
CA SER A 585 24.90 19.89 3.52
C SER A 585 24.36 19.16 4.76
N VAL A 586 24.24 17.83 4.68
CA VAL A 586 23.97 17.00 5.86
C VAL A 586 25.13 17.16 6.84
N SER A 587 24.80 17.55 8.08
CA SER A 587 25.77 17.69 9.16
C SER A 587 25.51 16.65 10.25
N ILE A 588 26.59 16.21 10.89
CA ILE A 588 26.57 15.22 11.97
C ILE A 588 27.22 15.89 13.18
N TYR A 589 26.55 15.83 14.33
CA TYR A 589 27.05 16.38 15.59
C TYR A 589 27.14 15.30 16.67
N PRO A 590 28.28 15.13 17.37
CA PRO A 590 29.56 15.81 17.16
C PRO A 590 30.13 15.54 15.76
N VAL A 591 31.03 16.41 15.30
CA VAL A 591 31.52 16.38 13.91
C VAL A 591 32.22 15.05 13.61
N VAL A 592 31.66 14.30 12.66
CA VAL A 592 32.21 13.03 12.16
C VAL A 592 32.36 13.11 10.64
N LYS A 593 33.50 12.63 10.12
CA LYS A 593 33.73 12.49 8.68
C LYS A 593 33.11 11.17 8.17
N ALA A 594 31.78 11.11 8.12
CA ALA A 594 31.05 9.97 7.55
C ALA A 594 30.52 10.35 6.14
N PRO A 595 30.74 9.51 5.10
CA PRO A 595 30.15 9.75 3.79
C PRO A 595 28.62 9.67 3.86
N VAL A 596 27.96 10.56 3.12
CA VAL A 596 26.51 10.61 2.98
C VAL A 596 26.15 10.24 1.54
N GLU A 597 25.46 9.12 1.36
CA GLU A 597 24.99 8.66 0.06
C GLU A 597 23.48 8.89 -0.05
N TYR A 598 23.03 9.29 -1.23
CA TYR A 598 21.62 9.58 -1.48
C TYR A 598 21.15 8.94 -2.78
N SER A 599 20.03 8.24 -2.70
CA SER A 599 19.37 7.62 -3.85
C SER A 599 17.88 8.00 -3.92
N MET A 600 17.31 7.90 -5.11
CA MET A 600 15.91 8.21 -5.38
C MET A 600 15.30 7.08 -6.20
N GLN A 601 14.10 6.66 -5.79
CA GLN A 601 13.34 5.63 -6.46
C GLN A 601 11.87 6.03 -6.49
N VAL A 602 11.22 5.72 -7.61
CA VAL A 602 9.80 5.98 -7.83
C VAL A 602 9.16 4.68 -8.29
N THR A 603 8.00 4.36 -7.74
CA THR A 603 7.23 3.16 -8.07
C THR A 603 5.78 3.54 -8.34
N SER A 604 5.09 2.73 -9.13
CA SER A 604 3.64 2.81 -9.29
C SER A 604 2.92 2.27 -8.06
N GLY A 605 1.92 2.97 -7.55
CA GLY A 605 0.94 2.46 -6.60
C GLY A 605 -0.32 1.96 -7.31
N ASP A 606 -1.45 2.57 -7.04
CA ASP A 606 -2.69 2.41 -7.80
C ASP A 606 -2.62 3.30 -9.05
N TYR A 607 -1.86 2.82 -10.03
CA TYR A 607 -1.74 3.43 -11.34
C TYR A 607 -2.61 2.66 -12.33
N ILE A 608 -3.73 3.25 -12.74
CA ILE A 608 -4.74 2.57 -13.55
C ILE A 608 -5.05 3.35 -14.82
N LEU A 609 -5.27 2.61 -15.90
CA LEU A 609 -5.84 3.09 -17.15
C LEU A 609 -7.31 2.71 -17.13
N TRP A 610 -8.21 3.68 -17.13
CA TRP A 610 -9.64 3.42 -17.17
C TRP A 610 -10.05 2.98 -18.57
N ASN A 611 -10.96 2.01 -18.64
CA ASN A 611 -11.57 1.59 -19.89
C ASN A 611 -12.49 2.71 -20.37
N THR A 612 -12.19 3.34 -21.51
CA THR A 612 -12.98 4.49 -21.97
C THR A 612 -14.43 4.13 -22.30
N LEU A 613 -14.73 2.85 -22.58
CA LEU A 613 -16.08 2.34 -22.82
C LEU A 613 -16.86 2.05 -21.53
N ALA A 614 -16.19 2.00 -20.38
CA ALA A 614 -16.85 1.69 -19.11
C ALA A 614 -17.56 2.92 -18.52
N ARG A 615 -18.66 2.69 -17.79
CA ARG A 615 -19.29 3.76 -16.99
C ARG A 615 -18.29 4.25 -15.95
N SER A 616 -18.07 5.57 -15.93
CA SER A 616 -17.17 6.21 -14.97
C SER A 616 -17.64 5.99 -13.53
N PRO A 617 -16.74 5.86 -12.54
CA PRO A 617 -17.12 6.11 -11.15
C PRO A 617 -17.64 7.55 -11.10
N HIS A 618 -18.78 7.79 -10.46
CA HIS A 618 -19.22 9.16 -10.19
C HIS A 618 -18.22 9.81 -9.22
N ALA A 619 -17.19 10.48 -9.75
CA ALA A 619 -16.46 11.47 -8.98
C ALA A 619 -17.40 12.67 -8.87
N THR A 620 -17.99 12.89 -7.70
CA THR A 620 -18.70 14.14 -7.40
C THR A 620 -17.73 15.29 -7.61
N VAL A 621 -17.86 15.99 -8.74
CA VAL A 621 -17.22 17.28 -8.95
C VAL A 621 -17.81 18.22 -7.91
N PRO A 622 -17.00 18.86 -7.04
CA PRO A 622 -17.50 19.93 -6.20
C PRO A 622 -18.05 21.01 -7.11
N LYS A 623 -19.32 21.37 -6.95
CA LYS A 623 -19.78 22.65 -7.49
C LYS A 623 -19.04 23.72 -6.69
N ASP A 624 -18.13 24.43 -7.35
CA ASP A 624 -17.59 25.66 -6.81
C ASP A 624 -18.77 26.59 -6.52
N SER A 625 -19.08 26.77 -5.24
CA SER A 625 -20.01 27.79 -4.79
C SER A 625 -19.29 29.14 -4.93
N SER A 626 -19.73 29.91 -5.92
CA SER A 626 -19.50 31.35 -6.08
C SER A 626 -19.68 32.13 -4.79
#